data_AF-A4JDE3-F1
#
_entry.id   AF-A4JDE3-F1
#
_cell.length_a   1.000
_cell.length_b   1.000
_cell.length_c   1.000
_cell.angle_alpha   90.00
_cell.angle_beta   90.00
_cell.angle_gamma   90.00
#
_symmetry.space_group_name_H-M   'P 1'
#
loop_
_entity.id
_entity.type
_entity.pdbx_description
1 polymer ?
#
loop_
_entity_poly.entity_id
_entity_poly.type
_entity_poly.pdbx_seq_one_letter_code
_entity_poly.pdbx_strand_id
1 'polypeptide(L)'
;MQRINTPDGNWHAGDPSQGIKGTVVTQPYMQTVQEELAAVPESVGMQLDPADNKQIVKAIQKMVADAGTNYQPKLGYTPVQQGTGVGQGTNAVKIGWAKDGSGLRVTVDANDLGLLALASQLAAYASQDWVKGYAVNKAGDTMTGTLTIAVPGGYSGVVLSASGYTPRIQTDGAGKFIGVVNGANTAVNMWVYDGGQVATRSNLTVGGTTVGGGANATFATDGNVYGPVWGGWLSTYLTNTYVSRGAPRMSDRLIVSRDGWQADIQLQNLASQNSNVFLRARLAGGLDIINSAYNAVPWQVSDVGETWQSNSAHVGGATLQTDGNIVGANVPWGSMFAAFNNKANVGARVQWDSGIAEFDYVGSVSSNIHGQIDLPAPWVVTGLRVAASTSSITAIWQRGVVLRNQ
;
A
#
# COMPACT_ATOMS: atom_id res chain seq x y z
N MET A 1 112.72 -54.56 -18.08
CA MET A 1 114.17 -54.23 -17.96
C MET A 1 114.91 -55.21 -17.03
N GLN A 2 116.06 -55.76 -17.44
CA GLN A 2 116.90 -56.66 -16.61
C GLN A 2 117.92 -55.88 -15.75
N ARG A 3 118.44 -56.45 -14.64
CA ARG A 3 119.52 -55.82 -13.83
C ARG A 3 120.91 -56.05 -14.46
N ILE A 4 121.91 -55.24 -14.10
CA ILE A 4 123.28 -55.37 -14.60
C ILE A 4 123.94 -56.66 -14.07
N ASN A 5 124.78 -57.31 -14.87
CA ASN A 5 125.37 -58.62 -14.54
C ASN A 5 126.60 -58.49 -13.64
N THR A 6 126.36 -58.19 -12.37
CA THR A 6 127.32 -58.21 -11.26
C THR A 6 126.79 -59.11 -10.15
N PRO A 7 127.65 -59.63 -9.24
CA PRO A 7 127.21 -60.56 -8.19
C PRO A 7 126.06 -60.04 -7.31
N ASP A 8 125.92 -58.72 -7.17
CA ASP A 8 124.87 -58.06 -6.40
C ASP A 8 123.83 -57.31 -7.27
N GLY A 9 123.99 -57.31 -8.60
CA GLY A 9 123.12 -56.62 -9.53
C GLY A 9 123.26 -55.09 -9.53
N ASN A 10 124.34 -54.54 -8.96
CA ASN A 10 124.64 -53.11 -8.90
C ASN A 10 125.86 -52.70 -9.73
N TRP A 11 126.02 -51.39 -9.94
CA TRP A 11 127.17 -50.79 -10.62
C TRP A 11 128.33 -50.55 -9.65
N HIS A 12 129.55 -50.94 -10.05
CA HIS A 12 130.78 -50.78 -9.29
C HIS A 12 131.83 -50.03 -10.11
N ALA A 13 132.54 -49.10 -9.48
CA ALA A 13 133.70 -48.44 -10.09
C ALA A 13 134.90 -49.40 -10.10
N GLY A 14 135.71 -49.36 -11.16
CA GLY A 14 136.96 -50.11 -11.20
C GLY A 14 138.08 -49.38 -10.46
N ASP A 15 138.98 -50.13 -9.83
CA ASP A 15 140.25 -49.62 -9.28
C ASP A 15 141.44 -50.29 -10.00
N PRO A 16 142.05 -49.59 -10.97
CA PRO A 16 143.17 -50.13 -11.74
C PRO A 16 144.41 -50.41 -10.89
N SER A 17 144.59 -49.71 -9.76
CA SER A 17 145.77 -49.85 -8.89
C SER A 17 145.76 -51.15 -8.09
N GLN A 18 144.57 -51.71 -7.87
CA GLN A 18 144.31 -52.99 -7.21
C GLN A 18 144.03 -54.11 -8.22
N GLY A 19 144.04 -53.81 -9.53
CA GLY A 19 143.65 -54.75 -10.58
C GLY A 19 142.15 -55.08 -10.62
N ILE A 20 141.29 -54.30 -9.95
CA ILE A 20 139.83 -54.51 -9.91
C ILE A 20 139.17 -53.82 -11.10
N LYS A 21 138.52 -54.60 -11.97
CA LYS A 21 137.76 -54.05 -13.12
C LYS A 21 136.40 -53.51 -12.66
N GLY A 22 135.99 -52.37 -13.21
CA GLY A 22 134.65 -51.81 -12.98
C GLY A 22 133.56 -52.59 -13.70
N THR A 23 132.30 -52.33 -13.35
CA THR A 23 131.15 -52.99 -13.96
C THR A 23 131.12 -52.72 -15.46
N VAL A 24 131.17 -53.80 -16.23
CA VAL A 24 131.08 -53.73 -17.69
C VAL A 24 129.61 -53.54 -18.06
N VAL A 25 129.30 -52.38 -18.67
CA VAL A 25 128.02 -52.18 -19.36
C VAL A 25 128.02 -53.06 -20.60
N THR A 26 127.21 -54.11 -20.61
CA THR A 26 127.10 -54.99 -21.78
C THR A 26 126.03 -54.46 -22.75
N GLN A 27 126.22 -54.71 -24.04
CA GLN A 27 125.24 -54.36 -25.07
C GLN A 27 123.81 -54.90 -24.75
N PRO A 28 123.61 -56.16 -24.31
CA PRO A 28 122.27 -56.66 -23.99
C PRO A 28 121.55 -55.86 -22.91
N TYR A 29 122.28 -55.31 -21.93
CA TYR A 29 121.67 -54.48 -20.89
C TYR A 29 121.12 -53.18 -21.49
N MET A 30 121.94 -52.43 -22.23
CA MET A 30 121.50 -51.16 -22.85
C MET A 30 120.39 -51.36 -23.88
N GLN A 31 120.37 -52.49 -24.59
CA GLN A 31 119.29 -52.84 -25.52
C GLN A 31 117.94 -52.99 -24.79
N THR A 32 117.89 -53.69 -23.65
CA THR A 32 116.62 -53.84 -22.89
C THR A 32 116.10 -52.52 -22.32
N VAL A 33 117.00 -51.57 -22.01
CA VAL A 33 116.59 -50.23 -21.58
C VAL A 33 115.94 -49.47 -22.73
N GLN A 34 116.52 -49.56 -23.93
CA GLN A 34 115.98 -48.92 -25.12
C GLN A 34 114.58 -49.47 -25.48
N GLU A 35 114.40 -50.79 -25.48
CA GLU A 35 113.13 -51.43 -25.86
C GLU A 35 111.97 -51.08 -24.92
N GLU A 36 112.22 -51.02 -23.60
CA GLU A 36 111.18 -50.66 -22.63
C GLU A 36 110.71 -49.20 -22.82
N LEU A 37 111.65 -48.29 -23.08
CA LEU A 37 111.35 -46.88 -23.29
C LEU A 37 110.67 -46.63 -24.66
N ALA A 38 111.01 -47.44 -25.66
CA ALA A 38 110.40 -47.43 -26.98
C ALA A 38 108.93 -47.90 -26.98
N ALA A 39 108.58 -48.90 -26.16
CA ALA A 39 107.24 -49.47 -26.12
C ALA A 39 106.15 -48.47 -25.71
N VAL A 40 106.49 -47.42 -24.95
CA VAL A 40 105.50 -46.44 -24.47
C VAL A 40 104.91 -45.62 -25.63
N PRO A 41 105.69 -44.92 -26.48
CA PRO A 41 105.20 -44.33 -27.73
C PRO A 41 104.48 -45.32 -28.65
N GLU A 42 105.04 -46.51 -28.84
CA GLU A 42 104.46 -47.49 -29.76
C GLU A 42 103.08 -47.97 -29.32
N SER A 43 102.81 -48.05 -28.00
CA SER A 43 101.52 -48.48 -27.46
C SER A 43 100.33 -47.59 -27.83
N VAL A 44 100.59 -46.31 -28.16
CA VAL A 44 99.58 -45.36 -28.65
C VAL A 44 99.65 -45.13 -30.15
N GLY A 45 100.40 -45.98 -30.87
CA GLY A 45 100.60 -45.88 -32.31
C GLY A 45 101.54 -44.75 -32.74
N MET A 46 102.40 -44.24 -31.85
CA MET A 46 103.44 -43.29 -32.24
C MET A 46 104.68 -44.02 -32.77
N GLN A 47 105.29 -43.48 -33.82
CA GLN A 47 106.54 -43.98 -34.39
C GLN A 47 107.76 -43.37 -33.66
N LEU A 48 108.80 -44.16 -33.40
CA LEU A 48 110.02 -43.69 -32.74
C LEU A 48 110.86 -42.77 -33.63
N ASP A 49 111.20 -41.60 -33.12
CA ASP A 49 111.96 -40.55 -33.80
C ASP A 49 113.29 -40.25 -33.05
N PRO A 50 114.46 -40.54 -33.63
CA PRO A 50 115.75 -40.26 -32.98
C PRO A 50 116.02 -38.76 -32.77
N ALA A 51 115.28 -37.85 -33.41
CA ALA A 51 115.40 -36.41 -33.21
C ALA A 51 114.53 -35.85 -32.06
N ASP A 52 113.64 -36.65 -31.47
CA ASP A 52 112.69 -36.20 -30.44
C ASP A 52 112.93 -36.87 -29.07
N ASN A 53 113.52 -36.11 -28.15
CA ASN A 53 113.78 -36.56 -26.78
C ASN A 53 112.54 -36.48 -25.85
N LYS A 54 111.34 -36.17 -26.36
CA LYS A 54 110.09 -36.00 -25.56
C LYS A 54 108.97 -37.00 -25.90
N GLN A 55 109.24 -38.02 -26.70
CA GLN A 55 108.20 -38.92 -27.23
C GLN A 55 107.41 -39.67 -26.15
N ILE A 56 108.07 -40.09 -25.06
CA ILE A 56 107.40 -40.77 -23.93
C ILE A 56 106.33 -39.87 -23.32
N VAL A 57 106.61 -38.57 -23.15
CA VAL A 57 105.64 -37.62 -22.60
C VAL A 57 104.43 -37.45 -23.52
N LYS A 58 104.68 -37.29 -24.82
CA LYS A 58 103.61 -37.18 -25.83
C LYS A 58 102.71 -38.43 -25.85
N ALA A 59 103.31 -39.61 -25.69
CA ALA A 59 102.59 -40.87 -25.66
C ALA A 59 101.61 -40.95 -24.49
N ILE A 60 102.07 -40.60 -23.29
CA ILE A 60 101.23 -40.56 -22.08
C ILE A 60 100.07 -39.58 -22.26
N GLN A 61 100.30 -38.41 -22.86
CA GLN A 61 99.24 -37.41 -23.11
C GLN A 61 98.16 -37.96 -24.05
N LYS A 62 98.54 -38.71 -25.08
CA LYS A 62 97.59 -39.32 -26.02
C LYS A 62 96.70 -40.37 -25.34
N MET A 63 97.26 -41.23 -24.49
CA MET A 63 96.49 -42.25 -23.75
C MET A 63 95.32 -41.63 -22.95
N VAL A 64 95.53 -40.46 -22.35
CA VAL A 64 94.52 -39.78 -21.53
C VAL A 64 93.40 -39.19 -22.38
N ALA A 65 93.73 -38.60 -23.54
CA ALA A 65 92.73 -37.98 -24.43
C ALA A 65 91.75 -39.02 -24.99
N ASP A 66 92.25 -40.16 -25.46
CA ASP A 66 91.44 -41.21 -26.09
C ASP A 66 90.39 -41.82 -25.12
N ALA A 67 90.64 -41.77 -23.80
CA ALA A 67 89.69 -42.22 -22.78
C ALA A 67 88.43 -41.34 -22.66
N GLY A 68 88.50 -40.05 -23.01
CA GLY A 68 87.41 -39.09 -22.82
C GLY A 68 86.24 -39.21 -23.81
N THR A 69 86.45 -39.85 -24.95
CA THR A 69 85.47 -39.95 -26.04
C THR A 69 84.39 -41.02 -25.84
N ASN A 70 84.50 -41.87 -24.81
CA ASN A 70 83.68 -43.08 -24.64
C ASN A 70 82.58 -42.98 -23.55
N TYR A 71 82.12 -41.78 -23.18
CA TYR A 71 81.14 -41.62 -22.09
C TYR A 71 79.67 -41.85 -22.51
N GLN A 72 79.29 -41.65 -23.78
CA GLN A 72 77.90 -41.76 -24.25
C GLN A 72 77.25 -43.16 -24.05
N PRO A 73 77.95 -44.29 -24.28
CA PRO A 73 77.37 -45.63 -24.09
C PRO A 73 77.04 -46.00 -22.64
N LYS A 74 77.47 -45.21 -21.65
CA LYS A 74 77.30 -45.52 -20.21
C LYS A 74 75.95 -45.07 -19.63
N LEU A 75 75.07 -44.40 -20.40
CA LEU A 75 73.82 -43.82 -19.87
C LEU A 75 72.66 -44.82 -19.72
N GLY A 76 72.66 -45.96 -20.42
CA GLY A 76 71.67 -47.04 -20.22
C GLY A 76 70.24 -46.78 -20.74
N TYR A 77 69.96 -45.62 -21.36
CA TYR A 77 68.71 -45.29 -22.04
C TYR A 77 68.97 -44.48 -23.32
N THR A 78 68.03 -44.51 -24.27
CA THR A 78 68.08 -43.66 -25.47
C THR A 78 67.65 -42.23 -25.08
N PRO A 79 68.54 -41.23 -25.10
CA PRO A 79 68.13 -39.86 -24.83
C PRO A 79 67.21 -39.35 -25.94
N VAL A 80 66.23 -38.53 -25.60
CA VAL A 80 65.44 -37.78 -26.59
C VAL A 80 66.29 -36.60 -27.08
N GLN A 81 66.42 -36.45 -28.40
CA GLN A 81 67.08 -35.27 -28.97
C GLN A 81 66.24 -34.03 -28.69
N GLN A 82 66.89 -33.01 -28.13
CA GLN A 82 66.26 -31.74 -27.83
C GLN A 82 66.49 -30.75 -28.97
N GLY A 83 65.42 -30.23 -29.57
CA GLY A 83 65.50 -29.24 -30.65
C GLY A 83 66.01 -29.82 -31.97
N THR A 84 66.28 -28.94 -32.95
CA THR A 84 66.89 -29.25 -34.27
C THR A 84 66.12 -30.20 -35.20
N GLY A 85 64.90 -30.62 -34.84
CA GLY A 85 63.97 -31.27 -35.77
C GLY A 85 63.44 -30.29 -36.83
N VAL A 86 62.73 -30.82 -37.84
CA VAL A 86 62.09 -29.98 -38.88
C VAL A 86 61.16 -28.96 -38.23
N GLY A 87 61.38 -27.67 -38.50
CA GLY A 87 60.61 -26.56 -37.92
C GLY A 87 61.00 -26.17 -36.48
N GLN A 88 62.11 -26.68 -35.94
CA GLN A 88 62.62 -26.34 -34.61
C GLN A 88 63.98 -25.62 -34.69
N GLY A 89 64.22 -24.68 -33.77
CA GLY A 89 65.53 -24.04 -33.61
C GLY A 89 66.55 -24.93 -32.88
N THR A 90 67.79 -24.45 -32.76
CA THR A 90 68.88 -25.08 -31.98
C THR A 90 68.80 -24.79 -30.47
N ASN A 91 67.66 -24.28 -30.01
CA ASN A 91 67.48 -23.75 -28.68
C ASN A 91 67.53 -24.82 -27.59
N ALA A 92 68.15 -24.51 -26.46
CA ALA A 92 68.23 -25.40 -25.32
C ALA A 92 66.97 -25.29 -24.44
N VAL A 93 66.08 -26.28 -24.51
CA VAL A 93 65.05 -26.53 -23.49
C VAL A 93 65.72 -26.94 -22.18
N LYS A 94 65.42 -26.25 -21.09
CA LYS A 94 65.86 -26.63 -19.74
C LYS A 94 64.62 -26.84 -18.90
N ILE A 95 64.58 -27.97 -18.19
CA ILE A 95 63.53 -28.31 -17.24
C ILE A 95 64.21 -28.43 -15.88
N GLY A 96 63.68 -27.71 -14.89
CA GLY A 96 64.25 -27.71 -13.56
C GLY A 96 63.29 -27.20 -12.52
N TRP A 97 63.66 -27.38 -11.26
CA TRP A 97 62.92 -26.79 -10.15
C TRP A 97 63.24 -25.29 -10.07
N ALA A 98 62.22 -24.46 -9.97
CA ALA A 98 62.39 -23.02 -9.84
C ALA A 98 63.17 -22.70 -8.56
N LYS A 99 64.11 -21.75 -8.64
CA LYS A 99 65.01 -21.38 -7.53
C LYS A 99 64.25 -20.87 -6.31
N ASP A 100 63.09 -20.28 -6.52
CA ASP A 100 62.17 -19.77 -5.50
C ASP A 100 61.25 -20.86 -4.92
N GLY A 101 61.37 -22.10 -5.38
CA GLY A 101 60.56 -23.21 -4.93
C GLY A 101 59.17 -23.29 -5.58
N SER A 102 58.85 -22.42 -6.53
CA SER A 102 57.49 -22.30 -7.11
C SER A 102 57.02 -23.50 -7.94
N GLY A 103 57.93 -24.38 -8.33
CA GLY A 103 57.59 -25.65 -8.97
C GLY A 103 58.50 -26.01 -10.14
N LEU A 104 58.07 -27.01 -10.92
CA LEU A 104 58.76 -27.38 -12.15
C LEU A 104 58.59 -26.28 -13.21
N ARG A 105 59.70 -25.76 -13.73
CA ARG A 105 59.76 -24.67 -14.70
C ARG A 105 60.42 -25.12 -15.99
N VAL A 106 59.97 -24.56 -17.11
CA VAL A 106 60.59 -24.75 -18.43
C VAL A 106 61.12 -23.42 -18.94
N THR A 107 62.36 -23.43 -19.40
CA THR A 107 62.95 -22.30 -20.14
C THR A 107 63.46 -22.80 -21.49
N VAL A 108 63.40 -21.95 -22.51
CA VAL A 108 64.04 -22.17 -23.80
C VAL A 108 65.17 -21.15 -23.93
N ASP A 109 66.41 -21.63 -23.87
CA ASP A 109 67.65 -20.86 -23.69
C ASP A 109 67.63 -19.98 -22.45
N ALA A 110 67.41 -18.67 -22.66
CA ALA A 110 67.27 -17.66 -21.62
C ALA A 110 65.82 -17.19 -21.46
N ASN A 111 64.91 -17.60 -22.36
CA ASN A 111 63.51 -17.22 -22.29
C ASN A 111 62.74 -18.16 -21.35
N ASP A 112 62.05 -17.57 -20.38
CA ASP A 112 61.25 -18.29 -19.41
C ASP A 112 59.85 -18.55 -19.97
N LEU A 113 59.47 -19.82 -20.10
CA LEU A 113 58.12 -20.21 -20.55
C LEU A 113 57.15 -20.40 -19.39
N GLY A 114 57.63 -20.28 -18.15
CA GLY A 114 56.83 -20.42 -16.95
C GLY A 114 56.83 -21.82 -16.35
N LEU A 115 55.97 -21.98 -15.34
CA LEU A 115 55.78 -23.25 -14.62
C LEU A 115 54.92 -24.21 -15.43
N LEU A 116 55.18 -25.52 -15.35
CA LEU A 116 54.25 -26.51 -15.86
C LEU A 116 53.07 -26.64 -14.89
N ALA A 117 51.85 -26.45 -15.42
CA ALA A 117 50.63 -26.69 -14.66
C ALA A 117 50.27 -28.19 -14.72
N LEU A 118 50.28 -28.83 -13.55
CA LEU A 118 49.72 -30.17 -13.34
C LEU A 118 48.22 -30.07 -12.97
N ALA A 119 47.48 -31.17 -13.14
CA ALA A 119 46.01 -31.15 -13.04
C ALA A 119 45.46 -30.53 -11.74
N SER A 120 46.12 -30.75 -10.60
CA SER A 120 45.73 -30.15 -9.30
C SER A 120 45.95 -28.64 -9.25
N GLN A 121 46.99 -28.13 -9.91
CA GLN A 121 47.29 -26.70 -9.98
C GLN A 121 46.30 -25.98 -10.91
N LEU A 122 45.87 -26.62 -12.00
CA LEU A 122 44.83 -26.08 -12.88
C LEU A 122 43.48 -25.98 -12.16
N ALA A 123 43.10 -27.00 -11.37
CA ALA A 123 41.89 -26.97 -10.56
C ALA A 123 41.94 -25.88 -9.46
N ALA A 124 43.10 -25.68 -8.83
CA ALA A 124 43.33 -24.59 -7.89
C ALA A 124 43.25 -23.21 -8.56
N TYR A 125 43.70 -23.08 -9.81
CA TYR A 125 43.66 -21.82 -10.56
C TYR A 125 42.24 -21.46 -11.03
N ALA A 126 41.46 -22.44 -11.49
CA ALA A 126 40.06 -22.26 -11.91
C ALA A 126 39.09 -21.96 -10.74
N SER A 127 39.56 -22.08 -9.50
CA SER A 127 38.77 -21.79 -8.29
C SER A 127 39.13 -20.45 -7.63
N GLN A 128 40.10 -19.70 -8.18
CA GLN A 128 40.51 -18.39 -7.67
C GLN A 128 39.50 -17.27 -7.95
N ASP A 129 39.49 -16.27 -7.07
CA ASP A 129 38.43 -15.27 -6.98
C ASP A 129 38.29 -14.36 -8.21
N TRP A 130 39.31 -14.17 -9.03
CA TRP A 130 39.18 -13.36 -10.26
C TRP A 130 38.36 -14.08 -11.35
N VAL A 131 38.25 -15.41 -11.29
CA VAL A 131 37.31 -16.21 -12.12
C VAL A 131 35.87 -16.09 -11.57
N LYS A 132 35.72 -15.86 -10.25
CA LYS A 132 34.42 -15.65 -9.58
C LYS A 132 33.97 -14.19 -9.51
N GLY A 133 34.88 -13.21 -9.63
CA GLY A 133 34.60 -11.78 -9.50
C GLY A 133 33.65 -11.20 -10.55
N TYR A 134 33.28 -12.01 -11.55
CA TYR A 134 32.29 -11.70 -12.59
C TYR A 134 30.98 -12.50 -12.46
N ALA A 135 30.81 -13.31 -11.41
CA ALA A 135 29.64 -14.17 -11.23
C ALA A 135 29.13 -14.12 -9.78
N VAL A 136 27.81 -14.09 -9.60
CA VAL A 136 27.16 -14.18 -8.28
C VAL A 136 27.12 -15.64 -7.81
N ASN A 137 27.65 -15.92 -6.62
CA ASN A 137 27.69 -17.24 -6.02
C ASN A 137 26.29 -17.74 -5.62
N LYS A 138 25.99 -19.02 -5.88
CA LYS A 138 24.69 -19.67 -5.60
C LYS A 138 24.37 -19.82 -4.11
N ALA A 139 25.37 -19.71 -3.23
CA ALA A 139 25.18 -19.72 -1.77
C ALA A 139 25.01 -18.31 -1.16
N GLY A 140 25.05 -17.26 -2.00
CA GLY A 140 25.03 -15.85 -1.60
C GLY A 140 26.36 -15.15 -1.90
N ASP A 141 26.28 -13.87 -2.27
CA ASP A 141 27.43 -13.03 -2.62
C ASP A 141 27.22 -11.57 -2.20
N THR A 142 28.30 -10.82 -1.96
CA THR A 142 28.27 -9.39 -1.58
C THR A 142 28.89 -8.52 -2.68
N MET A 143 28.06 -7.77 -3.41
CA MET A 143 28.56 -6.82 -4.43
C MET A 143 29.09 -5.53 -3.78
N THR A 144 30.38 -5.22 -3.98
CA THR A 144 31.07 -4.04 -3.40
C THR A 144 31.01 -2.77 -4.27
N GLY A 145 30.33 -2.84 -5.42
CA GLY A 145 30.06 -1.72 -6.35
C GLY A 145 28.59 -1.67 -6.83
N THR A 146 28.21 -0.61 -7.57
CA THR A 146 26.82 -0.41 -8.05
C THR A 146 26.33 -1.59 -8.89
N LEU A 147 25.27 -2.27 -8.43
CA LEU A 147 24.50 -3.21 -9.25
C LEU A 147 23.60 -2.41 -10.20
N THR A 148 24.16 -2.03 -11.33
CA THR A 148 23.36 -1.53 -12.45
C THR A 148 22.76 -2.74 -13.14
N ILE A 149 21.51 -3.04 -12.81
CA ILE A 149 20.68 -3.80 -13.72
C ILE A 149 20.32 -2.79 -14.79
N ALA A 150 20.91 -2.95 -15.97
CA ALA A 150 20.63 -2.13 -17.11
C ALA A 150 20.53 -3.04 -18.32
N VAL A 151 19.37 -2.97 -18.95
CA VAL A 151 19.19 -3.43 -20.32
C VAL A 151 19.08 -2.17 -21.16
N PRO A 152 20.06 -1.87 -22.03
CA PRO A 152 19.96 -0.74 -22.92
C PRO A 152 18.67 -0.85 -23.75
N GLY A 153 17.77 0.14 -23.63
CA GLY A 153 16.47 0.15 -24.29
C GLY A 153 15.36 -0.67 -23.60
N GLY A 154 15.53 -1.09 -22.34
CA GLY A 154 14.53 -1.88 -21.59
C GLY A 154 14.52 -1.67 -20.07
N TYR A 155 13.59 -2.34 -19.38
CA TYR A 155 13.45 -2.29 -17.91
C TYR A 155 14.47 -3.18 -17.21
N SER A 156 14.78 -2.81 -15.97
CA SER A 156 15.79 -3.48 -15.15
C SER A 156 15.23 -3.74 -13.75
N GLY A 157 15.36 -4.96 -13.22
CA GLY A 157 14.69 -5.38 -11.97
C GLY A 157 15.53 -6.27 -11.04
N VAL A 158 15.34 -6.09 -9.73
CA VAL A 158 16.07 -6.73 -8.61
C VAL A 158 15.15 -7.72 -7.86
N VAL A 159 15.66 -8.89 -7.43
CA VAL A 159 14.97 -9.88 -6.56
C VAL A 159 15.67 -10.01 -5.20
N LEU A 160 14.93 -9.99 -4.08
CA LEU A 160 15.44 -9.90 -2.68
C LEU A 160 14.94 -11.05 -1.76
N SER A 161 15.84 -11.76 -1.05
CA SER A 161 15.49 -12.84 -0.08
C SER A 161 16.57 -13.07 1.00
N ALA A 162 16.27 -12.93 2.31
CA ALA A 162 17.11 -13.41 3.43
C ALA A 162 16.40 -13.52 4.81
N SER A 163 16.63 -14.60 5.54
CA SER A 163 15.94 -14.99 6.80
C SER A 163 16.26 -14.13 8.04
N GLY A 164 15.64 -12.95 8.17
CA GLY A 164 15.71 -12.16 9.41
C GLY A 164 14.64 -11.09 9.51
N TYR A 165 14.89 -9.90 8.93
CA TYR A 165 13.80 -9.01 8.50
C TYR A 165 14.13 -8.34 7.15
N THR A 166 13.77 -8.97 6.03
CA THR A 166 13.93 -8.42 4.66
C THR A 166 12.59 -7.98 4.09
N PRO A 167 12.32 -6.68 3.87
CA PRO A 167 11.24 -6.30 2.98
C PRO A 167 11.57 -6.84 1.60
N ARG A 168 10.86 -7.91 1.30
CA ARG A 168 11.11 -8.75 0.13
C ARG A 168 10.01 -8.38 -0.86
N ILE A 169 10.39 -7.96 -2.05
CA ILE A 169 9.45 -7.85 -3.17
C ILE A 169 9.24 -9.29 -3.63
N GLN A 170 8.12 -9.86 -3.25
CA GLN A 170 7.82 -11.26 -3.51
C GLN A 170 6.44 -11.43 -4.07
N THR A 171 6.33 -12.36 -5.01
CA THR A 171 5.06 -12.75 -5.60
C THR A 171 4.48 -13.95 -4.84
N ASP A 172 3.19 -13.92 -4.57
CA ASP A 172 2.44 -15.09 -4.10
C ASP A 172 1.66 -15.72 -5.27
N GLY A 173 1.91 -17.01 -5.54
CA GLY A 173 1.32 -17.74 -6.65
C GLY A 173 -0.16 -18.11 -6.45
N ALA A 174 -0.65 -18.19 -5.21
CA ALA A 174 -2.07 -18.42 -4.93
C ALA A 174 -2.87 -17.12 -4.89
N GLY A 175 -2.27 -16.05 -4.35
CA GLY A 175 -2.89 -14.73 -4.19
C GLY A 175 -2.79 -13.80 -5.41
N LYS A 176 -1.97 -14.11 -6.43
CA LYS A 176 -1.78 -13.33 -7.67
C LYS A 176 -1.44 -11.85 -7.47
N PHE A 177 -0.36 -11.56 -6.74
CA PHE A 177 0.10 -10.19 -6.49
C PHE A 177 1.62 -10.08 -6.39
N ILE A 178 2.16 -8.86 -6.56
CA ILE A 178 3.50 -8.45 -6.11
C ILE A 178 3.37 -7.81 -4.74
N GLY A 179 4.06 -8.37 -3.75
CA GLY A 179 3.92 -8.00 -2.35
C GLY A 179 5.21 -7.43 -1.78
N VAL A 180 5.11 -6.33 -1.02
CA VAL A 180 6.18 -5.90 -0.12
C VAL A 180 5.92 -6.56 1.23
N VAL A 181 6.67 -7.61 1.55
CA VAL A 181 6.42 -8.42 2.75
C VAL A 181 7.15 -7.84 3.96
N ASN A 182 6.58 -7.93 5.16
CA ASN A 182 7.30 -7.63 6.38
C ASN A 182 8.51 -8.55 6.50
N GLY A 183 9.52 -8.11 7.25
CA GLY A 183 10.76 -8.85 7.24
C GLY A 183 10.73 -10.23 7.94
N ALA A 184 9.84 -10.48 8.92
CA ALA A 184 9.65 -11.83 9.47
C ALA A 184 9.11 -12.81 8.42
N ASN A 185 8.71 -12.30 7.25
CA ASN A 185 8.05 -13.07 6.23
C ASN A 185 6.76 -13.73 6.75
N THR A 186 6.02 -13.00 7.59
CA THR A 186 4.76 -13.47 8.18
C THR A 186 3.56 -12.72 7.65
N ALA A 187 3.76 -11.59 6.98
CA ALA A 187 2.67 -10.78 6.45
C ALA A 187 3.11 -9.85 5.33
N VAL A 188 2.25 -9.67 4.34
CA VAL A 188 2.45 -8.69 3.27
C VAL A 188 1.94 -7.33 3.73
N ASN A 189 2.72 -6.26 3.54
CA ASN A 189 2.39 -4.90 3.96
C ASN A 189 1.74 -4.08 2.83
N MET A 190 2.10 -4.38 1.57
CA MET A 190 1.50 -3.81 0.38
C MET A 190 1.36 -4.90 -0.68
N TRP A 191 0.18 -5.04 -1.27
CA TRP A 191 -0.14 -5.93 -2.37
C TRP A 191 -0.42 -5.10 -3.62
N VAL A 192 0.14 -5.51 -4.75
CA VAL A 192 -0.26 -5.04 -6.08
C VAL A 192 -0.78 -6.25 -6.84
N TYR A 193 -2.11 -6.35 -6.97
CA TYR A 193 -2.81 -7.48 -7.61
C TYR A 193 -2.80 -7.36 -9.14
N ASP A 194 -2.97 -8.49 -9.82
CA ASP A 194 -3.06 -8.57 -11.29
C ASP A 194 -4.25 -7.80 -11.89
N GLY A 195 -5.34 -7.66 -11.14
CA GLY A 195 -6.50 -6.81 -11.47
C GLY A 195 -6.25 -5.30 -11.33
N GLY A 196 -5.02 -4.88 -11.02
CA GLY A 196 -4.62 -3.48 -10.86
C GLY A 196 -4.97 -2.89 -9.49
N GLN A 197 -5.50 -3.68 -8.56
CA GLN A 197 -5.75 -3.20 -7.20
C GLN A 197 -4.44 -3.11 -6.41
N VAL A 198 -4.27 -2.01 -5.68
CA VAL A 198 -3.23 -1.88 -4.66
C VAL A 198 -3.89 -1.90 -3.29
N ALA A 199 -3.51 -2.87 -2.46
CA ALA A 199 -3.98 -2.98 -1.09
C ALA A 199 -2.82 -2.80 -0.12
N THR A 200 -3.12 -2.26 1.06
CA THR A 200 -2.17 -2.12 2.16
C THR A 200 -2.70 -2.83 3.39
N ARG A 201 -1.80 -3.40 4.20
CA ARG A 201 -2.18 -4.16 5.41
C ARG A 201 -2.80 -3.28 6.48
N SER A 202 -2.40 -2.01 6.48
CA SER A 202 -2.93 -0.98 7.33
C SER A 202 -3.30 0.22 6.46
N ASN A 203 -3.49 1.38 7.08
CA ASN A 203 -3.95 2.57 6.40
C ASN A 203 -2.99 2.99 5.26
N LEU A 204 -3.54 3.30 4.09
CA LEU A 204 -2.79 3.93 3.01
C LEU A 204 -2.82 5.45 3.23
N THR A 205 -1.65 6.05 3.43
CA THR A 205 -1.52 7.51 3.54
C THR A 205 -0.94 8.07 2.24
N VAL A 206 -1.65 9.00 1.61
CA VAL A 206 -1.27 9.61 0.32
C VAL A 206 -0.96 11.10 0.56
N GLY A 207 0.24 11.53 0.18
CA GLY A 207 0.72 12.91 0.36
C GLY A 207 1.59 13.15 1.60
N GLY A 208 1.80 12.14 2.46
CA GLY A 208 2.66 12.18 3.65
C GLY A 208 2.51 10.91 4.53
N THR A 209 3.06 10.90 5.74
CA THR A 209 3.13 9.68 6.60
C THR A 209 2.22 9.69 7.83
N THR A 210 1.53 10.81 8.12
CA THR A 210 0.65 10.94 9.27
C THR A 210 -0.75 10.38 8.96
N VAL A 211 -1.19 9.40 9.77
CA VAL A 211 -2.53 8.81 9.72
C VAL A 211 -3.54 9.73 10.39
N GLY A 212 -4.65 10.05 9.72
CA GLY A 212 -5.76 10.78 10.34
C GLY A 212 -5.43 12.21 10.76
N GLY A 213 -4.40 12.82 10.16
CA GLY A 213 -3.93 14.17 10.48
C GLY A 213 -3.03 14.76 9.38
N GLY A 214 -2.93 16.09 9.34
CA GLY A 214 -2.08 16.83 8.39
C GLY A 214 -2.75 17.08 7.02
N ALA A 215 -1.93 17.38 6.00
CA ALA A 215 -2.39 17.68 4.64
C ALA A 215 -2.68 16.43 3.78
N ASN A 216 -2.66 15.23 4.40
CA ASN A 216 -2.68 13.96 3.69
C ASN A 216 -4.10 13.39 3.58
N ALA A 217 -4.35 12.57 2.57
CA ALA A 217 -5.50 11.67 2.56
C ALA A 217 -5.12 10.34 3.23
N THR A 218 -6.02 9.78 4.03
CA THR A 218 -5.84 8.44 4.61
C THR A 218 -7.01 7.55 4.22
N PHE A 219 -6.75 6.41 3.59
CA PHE A 219 -7.73 5.34 3.42
C PHE A 219 -7.58 4.36 4.59
N ALA A 220 -8.61 4.28 5.43
CA ALA A 220 -8.63 3.41 6.60
C ALA A 220 -9.09 1.99 6.26
N THR A 221 -8.71 1.03 7.10
CA THR A 221 -9.03 -0.40 6.89
C THR A 221 -10.52 -0.74 6.98
N ASP A 222 -11.33 0.14 7.57
CA ASP A 222 -12.80 0.03 7.64
C ASP A 222 -13.52 0.64 6.41
N GLY A 223 -12.75 1.13 5.42
CA GLY A 223 -13.27 1.79 4.23
C GLY A 223 -13.55 3.29 4.42
N ASN A 224 -13.29 3.85 5.60
CA ASN A 224 -13.41 5.28 5.84
C ASN A 224 -12.24 6.04 5.18
N VAL A 225 -12.48 7.31 4.84
CA VAL A 225 -11.49 8.16 4.19
C VAL A 225 -11.30 9.43 5.01
N TYR A 226 -10.09 9.69 5.48
CA TYR A 226 -9.71 10.96 6.08
C TYR A 226 -9.16 11.90 5.01
N GLY A 227 -9.46 13.19 5.12
CA GLY A 227 -8.75 14.19 4.35
C GLY A 227 -9.17 15.62 4.70
N PRO A 228 -8.30 16.62 4.41
CA PRO A 228 -8.58 18.02 4.68
C PRO A 228 -9.82 18.53 3.92
N VAL A 229 -10.13 17.97 2.75
CA VAL A 229 -11.35 18.29 1.98
C VAL A 229 -12.64 17.96 2.74
N TRP A 230 -12.62 16.99 3.66
CA TRP A 230 -13.75 16.62 4.51
C TRP A 230 -13.71 17.29 5.89
N GLY A 231 -12.65 18.06 6.20
CA GLY A 231 -12.38 18.56 7.55
C GLY A 231 -12.13 17.46 8.59
N GLY A 232 -11.76 16.25 8.15
CA GLY A 232 -11.65 15.07 9.03
C GLY A 232 -11.99 13.76 8.32
N TRP A 233 -12.70 12.88 9.01
CA TRP A 233 -13.20 11.61 8.47
C TRP A 233 -14.46 11.82 7.61
N LEU A 234 -14.50 11.17 6.44
CA LEU A 234 -15.61 11.23 5.50
C LEU A 234 -16.92 10.77 6.13
N SER A 235 -16.91 9.73 6.97
CA SER A 235 -18.13 9.28 7.67
C SER A 235 -18.73 10.36 8.57
N THR A 236 -17.90 11.13 9.28
CA THR A 236 -18.31 12.26 10.11
C THR A 236 -18.83 13.39 9.24
N TYR A 237 -18.12 13.73 8.16
CA TYR A 237 -18.56 14.72 7.18
C TYR A 237 -19.94 14.36 6.62
N LEU A 238 -20.13 13.11 6.15
CA LEU A 238 -21.39 12.66 5.57
C LEU A 238 -22.55 12.74 6.58
N THR A 239 -22.31 12.31 7.82
CA THR A 239 -23.32 12.33 8.88
C THR A 239 -23.68 13.75 9.31
N ASN A 240 -22.71 14.66 9.31
CA ASN A 240 -22.93 16.05 9.69
C ASN A 240 -23.48 16.91 8.54
N THR A 241 -23.31 16.49 7.29
CA THR A 241 -23.65 17.30 6.10
C THR A 241 -24.92 16.83 5.39
N TYR A 242 -25.25 15.53 5.45
CA TYR A 242 -26.36 14.95 4.70
C TYR A 242 -27.37 14.22 5.59
N VAL A 243 -28.60 14.12 5.07
CA VAL A 243 -29.77 13.53 5.72
C VAL A 243 -29.84 12.03 5.42
N SER A 244 -30.05 11.17 6.43
CA SER A 244 -30.01 9.69 6.28
C SER A 244 -31.24 9.11 5.56
N ARG A 245 -31.15 7.87 5.03
CA ARG A 245 -32.22 7.25 4.21
C ARG A 245 -33.27 6.44 4.99
N GLY A 246 -32.93 5.91 6.17
CA GLY A 246 -33.80 4.97 6.91
C GLY A 246 -34.76 5.63 7.89
N ALA A 247 -34.28 6.64 8.61
CA ALA A 247 -35.04 7.44 9.57
C ALA A 247 -34.32 8.78 9.81
N PRO A 248 -34.28 9.67 8.80
CA PRO A 248 -33.55 10.92 8.92
C PRO A 248 -34.08 11.78 10.06
N ARG A 249 -33.17 12.26 10.91
CA ARG A 249 -33.45 13.28 11.92
C ARG A 249 -32.56 14.48 11.60
N MET A 250 -33.16 15.64 11.34
CA MET A 250 -32.46 16.92 11.36
C MET A 250 -32.51 17.41 12.80
N SER A 251 -31.36 17.39 13.50
CA SER A 251 -31.31 17.77 14.93
C SER A 251 -31.32 19.28 15.14
N ASP A 252 -30.86 20.04 14.15
CA ASP A 252 -30.89 21.51 14.15
C ASP A 252 -32.01 22.05 13.28
N ARG A 253 -32.12 23.40 13.21
CA ARG A 253 -33.10 24.09 12.38
C ARG A 253 -32.87 23.81 10.89
N LEU A 254 -33.87 23.23 10.23
CA LEU A 254 -33.93 23.18 8.77
C LEU A 254 -34.17 24.60 8.21
N ILE A 255 -33.24 25.08 7.38
CA ILE A 255 -33.37 26.34 6.64
C ILE A 255 -33.53 25.99 5.16
N VAL A 256 -34.66 26.40 4.58
CA VAL A 256 -34.91 26.33 3.13
C VAL A 256 -34.93 27.78 2.64
N SER A 257 -33.97 28.20 1.83
CA SER A 257 -33.86 29.61 1.39
C SER A 257 -33.00 29.78 0.14
N ARG A 258 -33.34 30.80 -0.65
CA ARG A 258 -32.53 31.34 -1.76
C ARG A 258 -32.96 32.79 -1.98
N ASP A 259 -32.02 33.68 -2.31
CA ASP A 259 -32.34 35.07 -2.63
C ASP A 259 -33.37 35.17 -3.75
N GLY A 260 -34.38 36.03 -3.57
CA GLY A 260 -35.48 36.22 -4.53
C GLY A 260 -36.50 35.07 -4.62
N TRP A 261 -36.46 34.09 -3.71
CA TRP A 261 -37.38 32.95 -3.70
C TRP A 261 -38.19 32.89 -2.39
N GLN A 262 -39.51 32.73 -2.51
CA GLN A 262 -40.35 32.31 -1.37
C GLN A 262 -40.17 30.82 -1.15
N ALA A 263 -39.36 30.46 -0.15
CA ALA A 263 -39.07 29.07 0.15
C ALA A 263 -40.33 28.25 0.43
N ASP A 264 -40.42 27.08 -0.21
CA ASP A 264 -41.51 26.13 -0.02
C ASP A 264 -41.04 24.68 0.05
N ILE A 265 -41.83 23.86 0.73
CA ILE A 265 -41.68 22.41 0.82
C ILE A 265 -42.90 21.77 0.16
N GLN A 266 -42.67 20.99 -0.90
CA GLN A 266 -43.71 20.19 -1.56
C GLN A 266 -43.85 18.84 -0.85
N LEU A 267 -45.08 18.51 -0.46
CA LEU A 267 -45.48 17.18 -0.02
C LEU A 267 -46.32 16.54 -1.11
N GLN A 268 -45.78 15.53 -1.76
CA GLN A 268 -46.40 14.84 -2.88
C GLN A 268 -46.96 13.48 -2.43
N ASN A 269 -48.23 13.23 -2.74
CA ASN A 269 -48.81 11.90 -2.67
C ASN A 269 -48.48 11.14 -3.96
N LEU A 270 -47.87 9.97 -3.84
CA LEU A 270 -47.58 9.07 -4.98
C LEU A 270 -48.34 7.75 -4.89
N ALA A 271 -49.23 7.57 -3.90
CA ALA A 271 -49.89 6.30 -3.64
C ALA A 271 -51.03 5.96 -4.62
N SER A 272 -51.74 6.95 -5.16
CA SER A 272 -52.82 6.71 -6.14
C SER A 272 -53.13 7.87 -7.08
N GLN A 273 -52.73 9.10 -6.73
CA GLN A 273 -52.93 10.31 -7.52
C GLN A 273 -51.71 11.19 -7.35
N ASN A 274 -51.31 11.93 -8.40
CA ASN A 274 -50.21 12.90 -8.35
C ASN A 274 -50.67 14.21 -7.71
N SER A 275 -51.10 14.14 -6.45
CA SER A 275 -51.65 15.26 -5.69
C SER A 275 -50.58 15.84 -4.76
N ASN A 276 -50.57 17.16 -4.62
CA ASN A 276 -49.53 17.90 -3.91
C ASN A 276 -50.14 18.87 -2.89
N VAL A 277 -49.36 19.20 -1.89
CA VAL A 277 -49.57 20.38 -1.05
C VAL A 277 -48.21 21.05 -0.82
N PHE A 278 -48.19 22.38 -0.78
CA PHE A 278 -46.95 23.13 -0.56
C PHE A 278 -47.08 23.94 0.72
N LEU A 279 -46.05 23.85 1.58
CA LEU A 279 -45.90 24.68 2.76
C LEU A 279 -44.88 25.76 2.44
N ARG A 280 -45.33 27.02 2.32
CA ARG A 280 -44.50 28.12 1.83
C ARG A 280 -44.37 29.23 2.86
N ALA A 281 -43.19 29.85 2.92
CA ALA A 281 -42.97 31.09 3.65
C ALA A 281 -43.69 32.28 2.98
N ARG A 282 -44.49 33.01 3.76
CA ARG A 282 -45.21 34.20 3.29
C ARG A 282 -44.27 35.38 3.07
N LEU A 283 -44.55 36.22 2.07
CA LEU A 283 -43.76 37.44 1.79
C LEU A 283 -43.71 38.39 2.98
N ALA A 284 -44.80 38.48 3.75
CA ALA A 284 -44.92 39.34 4.91
C ALA A 284 -44.74 38.60 6.25
N GLY A 285 -44.15 37.39 6.22
CA GLY A 285 -44.04 36.53 7.38
C GLY A 285 -45.26 35.63 7.63
N GLY A 286 -45.02 34.47 8.24
CA GLY A 286 -46.00 33.41 8.49
C GLY A 286 -45.94 32.26 7.48
N LEU A 287 -47.04 31.49 7.39
CA LEU A 287 -47.13 30.24 6.62
C LEU A 287 -48.32 30.26 5.65
N ASP A 288 -48.04 29.95 4.39
CA ASP A 288 -49.04 29.62 3.36
C ASP A 288 -49.13 28.11 3.19
N ILE A 289 -50.36 27.58 3.12
CA ILE A 289 -50.65 26.26 2.56
C ILE A 289 -51.18 26.50 1.15
N ILE A 290 -50.50 25.97 0.13
CA ILE A 290 -50.86 26.11 -1.28
C ILE A 290 -51.45 24.80 -1.79
N ASN A 291 -52.47 24.92 -2.64
CA ASN A 291 -53.14 23.77 -3.25
C ASN A 291 -52.23 23.01 -4.24
N SER A 292 -52.70 21.83 -4.68
CA SER A 292 -51.96 20.95 -5.58
C SER A 292 -51.62 21.56 -6.95
N ALA A 293 -52.36 22.57 -7.41
CA ALA A 293 -52.14 23.23 -8.70
C ALA A 293 -51.18 24.43 -8.60
N TYR A 294 -50.66 24.71 -7.40
CA TYR A 294 -49.80 25.87 -7.10
C TYR A 294 -50.42 27.22 -7.51
N ASN A 295 -51.74 27.33 -7.53
CA ASN A 295 -52.42 28.52 -8.08
C ASN A 295 -53.27 29.27 -7.05
N ALA A 296 -53.42 28.74 -5.83
CA ALA A 296 -54.16 29.38 -4.76
C ALA A 296 -53.62 28.99 -3.37
N VAL A 297 -53.88 29.84 -2.37
CA VAL A 297 -53.56 29.62 -0.95
C VAL A 297 -54.87 29.38 -0.18
N PRO A 298 -55.32 28.12 -0.01
CA PRO A 298 -56.58 27.84 0.70
C PRO A 298 -56.56 28.22 2.18
N TRP A 299 -55.38 28.19 2.81
CA TRP A 299 -55.19 28.54 4.22
C TRP A 299 -53.83 29.20 4.44
N GLN A 300 -53.79 30.21 5.30
CA GLN A 300 -52.56 30.90 5.69
C GLN A 300 -52.64 31.49 7.09
N VAL A 301 -51.49 31.69 7.73
CA VAL A 301 -51.35 32.37 9.03
C VAL A 301 -50.27 33.45 8.97
N SER A 302 -50.45 34.61 9.59
CA SER A 302 -49.45 35.70 9.65
C SER A 302 -48.51 35.55 10.85
N ASP A 303 -47.45 36.36 10.92
CA ASP A 303 -46.52 36.39 12.06
C ASP A 303 -47.20 36.76 13.39
N VAL A 304 -48.31 37.50 13.34
CA VAL A 304 -49.11 37.88 14.52
C VAL A 304 -50.20 36.86 14.86
N GLY A 305 -50.30 35.76 14.10
CA GLY A 305 -51.24 34.66 14.35
C GLY A 305 -52.63 34.82 13.73
N GLU A 306 -52.86 35.82 12.87
CA GLU A 306 -54.12 35.93 12.12
C GLU A 306 -54.20 34.78 11.10
N THR A 307 -55.33 34.09 11.04
CA THR A 307 -55.56 32.97 10.11
C THR A 307 -56.60 33.33 9.07
N TRP A 308 -56.35 32.98 7.80
CA TRP A 308 -57.32 33.11 6.72
C TRP A 308 -57.65 31.73 6.15
N GLN A 309 -58.92 31.51 5.86
CA GLN A 309 -59.44 30.33 5.18
C GLN A 309 -60.22 30.82 3.95
N SER A 310 -59.92 30.29 2.76
CA SER A 310 -60.57 30.72 1.52
C SER A 310 -62.03 30.26 1.40
N ASN A 311 -62.46 29.28 2.20
CA ASN A 311 -63.80 28.69 2.15
C ASN A 311 -64.30 28.41 3.59
N SER A 312 -65.30 27.56 3.74
CA SER A 312 -65.87 27.20 5.03
C SER A 312 -64.82 26.55 5.95
N ALA A 313 -64.91 26.85 7.25
CA ALA A 313 -64.09 26.24 8.30
C ALA A 313 -64.93 25.26 9.11
N HIS A 314 -64.52 23.99 9.17
CA HIS A 314 -65.24 22.93 9.88
C HIS A 314 -64.57 22.64 11.24
N VAL A 315 -65.30 22.83 12.34
CA VAL A 315 -64.80 22.71 13.72
C VAL A 315 -65.78 21.90 14.57
N GLY A 316 -65.40 20.68 14.99
CA GLY A 316 -66.16 19.90 15.98
C GLY A 316 -67.63 19.59 15.65
N GLY A 317 -68.01 19.62 14.36
CA GLY A 317 -69.38 19.43 13.89
C GLY A 317 -70.16 20.72 13.60
N ALA A 318 -69.57 21.88 13.88
CA ALA A 318 -70.02 23.18 13.37
C ALA A 318 -69.19 23.59 12.15
N THR A 319 -69.78 24.40 11.27
CA THR A 319 -69.17 24.93 10.06
C THR A 319 -69.39 26.43 10.05
N LEU A 320 -68.29 27.19 10.09
CA LEU A 320 -68.32 28.62 9.76
C LEU A 320 -68.31 28.73 8.23
N GLN A 321 -69.42 29.19 7.67
CA GLN A 321 -69.61 29.35 6.23
C GLN A 321 -69.05 30.70 5.75
N THR A 322 -68.89 30.84 4.44
CA THR A 322 -68.34 32.06 3.81
C THR A 322 -69.26 33.27 3.92
N ASP A 323 -70.54 33.06 4.24
CA ASP A 323 -71.54 34.10 4.53
C ASP A 323 -71.54 34.55 6.01
N GLY A 324 -70.64 34.00 6.84
CA GLY A 324 -70.55 34.28 8.27
C GLY A 324 -71.53 33.47 9.13
N ASN A 325 -72.33 32.59 8.54
CA ASN A 325 -73.22 31.72 9.30
C ASN A 325 -72.44 30.59 9.98
N ILE A 326 -72.94 30.13 11.13
CA ILE A 326 -72.43 28.94 11.82
C ILE A 326 -73.52 27.88 11.75
N VAL A 327 -73.25 26.76 11.08
CA VAL A 327 -74.21 25.66 10.87
C VAL A 327 -73.66 24.34 11.37
N GLY A 328 -74.51 23.40 11.77
CA GLY A 328 -74.05 22.05 12.08
C GLY A 328 -74.97 21.27 13.00
N ALA A 329 -74.81 19.95 13.00
CA ALA A 329 -75.62 19.05 13.83
C ALA A 329 -75.46 19.30 15.34
N ASN A 330 -74.30 19.84 15.74
CA ASN A 330 -74.00 20.22 17.12
C ASN A 330 -74.35 21.68 17.44
N VAL A 331 -74.88 22.44 16.48
CA VAL A 331 -75.45 23.76 16.73
C VAL A 331 -76.89 23.53 17.19
N PRO A 332 -77.28 23.86 18.44
CA PRO A 332 -78.60 23.49 19.00
C PRO A 332 -79.82 23.94 18.18
N TRP A 333 -79.63 24.92 17.30
CA TRP A 333 -80.66 25.53 16.47
C TRP A 333 -80.51 25.22 14.97
N GLY A 334 -79.65 24.25 14.62
CA GLY A 334 -79.27 23.89 13.24
C GLY A 334 -78.35 24.91 12.57
N SER A 335 -78.64 26.21 12.73
CA SER A 335 -77.78 27.32 12.35
C SER A 335 -77.91 28.51 13.29
N MET A 336 -76.88 29.34 13.36
CA MET A 336 -76.91 30.60 14.08
C MET A 336 -77.88 31.59 13.44
N PHE A 337 -78.00 31.58 12.11
CA PHE A 337 -79.01 32.34 11.40
C PHE A 337 -80.44 31.99 11.84
N ALA A 338 -80.78 30.69 11.95
CA ALA A 338 -82.08 30.25 12.45
C ALA A 338 -82.29 30.64 13.93
N ALA A 339 -81.25 30.52 14.76
CA ALA A 339 -81.30 30.91 16.17
C ALA A 339 -81.68 32.38 16.37
N PHE A 340 -81.15 33.28 15.54
CA PHE A 340 -81.45 34.70 15.61
C PHE A 340 -82.81 35.06 15.01
N ASN A 341 -83.22 34.40 13.92
CA ASN A 341 -84.52 34.66 13.30
C ASN A 341 -85.72 34.12 14.10
N ASN A 342 -85.49 33.20 15.05
CA ASN A 342 -86.50 32.73 15.99
C ASN A 342 -86.70 33.67 17.21
N LYS A 343 -86.24 34.93 17.15
CA LYS A 343 -86.43 35.96 18.19
C LYS A 343 -87.18 37.17 17.65
N ALA A 344 -87.99 37.81 18.49
CA ALA A 344 -88.66 39.07 18.17
C ALA A 344 -87.60 40.16 18.00
N ASN A 345 -87.46 40.70 16.80
CA ASN A 345 -86.59 41.84 16.55
C ASN A 345 -87.09 43.07 17.32
N VAL A 346 -86.20 44.05 17.57
CA VAL A 346 -86.60 45.33 18.18
C VAL A 346 -87.68 45.99 17.32
N GLY A 347 -88.81 46.34 17.95
CA GLY A 347 -89.97 46.92 17.26
C GLY A 347 -90.90 45.89 16.60
N ALA A 348 -90.62 44.59 16.71
CA ALA A 348 -91.52 43.54 16.23
C ALA A 348 -92.83 43.53 17.03
N ARG A 349 -93.95 43.27 16.34
CA ARG A 349 -95.26 43.06 16.97
C ARG A 349 -95.37 41.60 17.38
N VAL A 350 -95.43 41.34 18.69
CA VAL A 350 -95.64 40.00 19.25
C VAL A 350 -97.14 39.65 19.28
N GLN A 351 -97.47 38.37 19.22
CA GLN A 351 -98.85 37.88 19.32
C GLN A 351 -99.14 37.30 20.70
N TRP A 352 -100.42 37.29 21.09
CA TRP A 352 -100.86 36.60 22.29
C TRP A 352 -100.76 35.09 22.04
N ASP A 353 -100.01 34.40 22.90
CA ASP A 353 -99.94 32.94 22.92
C ASP A 353 -101.16 32.34 23.61
N SER A 354 -101.74 33.10 24.54
CA SER A 354 -102.92 32.73 25.29
C SER A 354 -104.17 33.44 24.74
N GLY A 355 -105.34 32.89 25.06
CA GLY A 355 -106.55 33.70 25.14
C GLY A 355 -106.44 34.77 26.24
N ILE A 356 -107.42 35.65 26.33
CA ILE A 356 -107.54 36.58 27.45
C ILE A 356 -107.90 35.78 28.70
N ALA A 357 -107.02 35.79 29.70
CA ALA A 357 -107.31 35.24 31.02
C ALA A 357 -107.63 36.37 32.00
N GLU A 358 -108.65 36.15 32.82
CA GLU A 358 -109.00 37.04 33.93
C GLU A 358 -108.40 36.48 35.21
N PHE A 359 -107.64 37.32 35.91
CA PHE A 359 -107.06 37.03 37.21
C PHE A 359 -107.77 37.89 38.22
N ASP A 360 -108.22 37.25 39.32
CA ASP A 360 -108.85 37.79 40.53
C ASP A 360 -109.60 39.15 40.39
N TYR A 361 -109.92 39.87 41.47
CA TYR A 361 -110.46 41.22 41.36
C TYR A 361 -110.07 42.10 42.52
N VAL A 362 -110.09 43.41 42.31
CA VAL A 362 -110.13 44.40 43.40
C VAL A 362 -111.54 44.95 43.49
N GLY A 363 -112.16 44.84 44.67
CA GLY A 363 -113.55 45.22 44.89
C GLY A 363 -114.28 44.31 45.86
N SER A 364 -115.61 44.40 45.86
CA SER A 364 -116.49 43.61 46.74
C SER A 364 -117.55 42.88 45.92
N VAL A 365 -117.38 41.57 45.73
CA VAL A 365 -118.35 40.72 45.01
C VAL A 365 -118.91 39.69 45.98
N SER A 366 -120.24 39.63 46.11
CA SER A 366 -120.93 38.69 47.01
C SER A 366 -120.40 38.74 48.46
N SER A 367 -120.01 39.94 48.93
CA SER A 367 -119.45 40.20 50.26
C SER A 367 -118.01 39.73 50.51
N ASN A 368 -117.31 39.19 49.51
CA ASN A 368 -115.86 38.97 49.59
C ASN A 368 -115.13 40.23 49.12
N ILE A 369 -114.21 40.74 49.94
CA ILE A 369 -113.45 41.96 49.67
C ILE A 369 -112.00 41.59 49.39
N HIS A 370 -111.52 41.93 48.19
CA HIS A 370 -110.14 41.71 47.77
C HIS A 370 -109.46 43.08 47.60
N GLY A 371 -108.34 43.28 48.30
CA GLY A 371 -107.65 44.59 48.39
C GLY A 371 -106.42 44.73 47.50
N GLN A 372 -105.93 43.63 46.93
CA GLN A 372 -104.78 43.61 46.02
C GLN A 372 -105.00 42.51 44.99
N ILE A 373 -104.49 42.74 43.80
CA ILE A 373 -104.42 41.76 42.74
C ILE A 373 -103.00 41.75 42.19
N ASP A 374 -102.42 40.56 42.04
CA ASP A 374 -101.13 40.37 41.43
C ASP A 374 -101.29 39.55 40.15
N LEU A 375 -100.69 40.04 39.06
CA LEU A 375 -100.58 39.28 37.82
C LEU A 375 -99.22 38.57 37.82
N PRO A 376 -99.18 37.24 37.97
CA PRO A 376 -97.92 36.53 38.05
C PRO A 376 -97.21 36.52 36.70
N ALA A 377 -95.88 36.52 36.71
CA ALA A 377 -95.11 36.21 35.52
C ALA A 377 -95.51 34.81 34.99
N PRO A 378 -95.66 34.62 33.66
CA PRO A 378 -95.23 35.49 32.56
C PRO A 378 -96.35 36.37 31.94
N TRP A 379 -97.46 36.60 32.64
CA TRP A 379 -98.61 37.32 32.08
C TRP A 379 -98.39 38.84 32.01
N VAL A 380 -98.89 39.45 30.94
CA VAL A 380 -98.80 40.89 30.68
C VAL A 380 -100.20 41.47 30.58
N VAL A 381 -100.43 42.65 31.16
CA VAL A 381 -101.76 43.27 31.20
C VAL A 381 -102.18 43.70 29.79
N THR A 382 -103.34 43.21 29.35
CA THR A 382 -103.98 43.65 28.10
C THR A 382 -105.11 44.65 28.34
N GLY A 383 -105.66 44.67 29.57
CA GLY A 383 -106.69 45.62 29.96
C GLY A 383 -107.34 45.26 31.29
N LEU A 384 -108.43 45.95 31.61
CA LEU A 384 -109.24 45.73 32.81
C LEU A 384 -110.70 45.47 32.41
N ARG A 385 -111.38 44.54 33.08
CA ARG A 385 -112.84 44.43 33.02
C ARG A 385 -113.43 45.04 34.28
N VAL A 386 -114.42 45.89 34.11
CA VAL A 386 -115.16 46.50 35.22
C VAL A 386 -116.55 45.87 35.30
N ALA A 387 -116.95 45.40 36.47
CA ALA A 387 -118.36 45.23 36.80
C ALA A 387 -118.80 46.42 37.65
N ALA A 388 -119.79 47.15 37.15
CA ALA A 388 -120.36 48.29 37.84
C ALA A 388 -121.88 48.12 37.93
N SER A 389 -122.43 48.61 39.04
CA SER A 389 -123.85 48.91 39.17
C SER A 389 -124.11 50.36 38.71
N THR A 390 -125.37 50.79 38.68
CA THR A 390 -125.73 52.18 38.38
C THR A 390 -125.13 53.21 39.35
N SER A 391 -124.59 52.78 40.50
CA SER A 391 -124.16 53.67 41.59
C SER A 391 -122.70 53.46 42.03
N SER A 392 -122.03 52.39 41.60
CA SER A 392 -120.65 52.08 42.04
C SER A 392 -119.97 51.02 41.17
N ILE A 393 -118.64 51.03 41.15
CA ILE A 393 -117.83 49.92 40.65
C ILE A 393 -117.81 48.83 41.74
N THR A 394 -118.25 47.64 41.36
CA THR A 394 -118.35 46.48 42.27
C THR A 394 -117.07 45.64 42.25
N ALA A 395 -116.46 45.48 41.08
CA ALA A 395 -115.16 44.80 40.94
C ALA A 395 -114.44 45.18 39.65
N ILE A 396 -113.11 45.15 39.72
CA ILE A 396 -112.21 45.31 38.59
C ILE A 396 -111.35 44.05 38.48
N TRP A 397 -111.50 43.30 37.38
CA TRP A 397 -110.65 42.15 37.06
C TRP A 397 -109.49 42.59 36.17
N GLN A 398 -108.30 42.08 36.46
CA GLN A 398 -107.14 42.28 35.60
C GLN A 398 -107.16 41.22 34.50
N ARG A 399 -107.03 41.67 33.25
CA ARG A 399 -106.93 40.79 32.09
C ARG A 399 -105.49 40.70 31.65
N GLY A 400 -104.97 39.48 31.64
CA GLY A 400 -103.63 39.17 31.20
C GLY A 400 -103.63 38.38 29.89
N VAL A 401 -102.53 38.49 29.16
CA VAL A 401 -102.15 37.58 28.08
C VAL A 401 -100.70 37.16 28.25
N VAL A 402 -100.35 35.95 27.85
CA VAL A 402 -98.95 35.56 27.66
C VAL A 402 -98.54 35.96 26.25
N LEU A 403 -97.41 36.65 26.12
CA LEU A 403 -96.85 36.99 24.82
C LEU A 403 -95.91 35.87 24.38
N ARG A 404 -95.99 35.48 23.10
CA ARG A 404 -94.94 34.66 22.47
C ARG A 404 -94.24 35.43 21.37
N ASN A 405 -93.01 35.01 21.10
CA ASN A 405 -92.37 35.39 19.86
C ASN A 405 -93.05 34.68 18.66
N GLN A 406 -93.03 35.31 17.48
CA GLN A 406 -93.39 34.67 16.22
C GLN A 406 -92.30 33.73 15.73
#